data_AF-A0A8J9X7M3-F1
#
_entry.id   AF-A0A8J9X7M3-F1
#
_cell.length_a   1.000
_cell.length_b   1.000
_cell.length_c   1.000
_cell.angle_alpha   90.00
_cell.angle_beta   90.00
_cell.angle_gamma   90.00
#
_symmetry.space_group_name_H-M   'P 1'
#
loop_
_entity.id
_entity.type
_entity.pdbx_description
1 polymer ?
#
loop_
_entity_poly.entity_id
_entity_poly.type
_entity_poly.pdbx_seq_one_letter_code
_entity_poly.pdbx_strand_id
1 'polypeptide(L)'
;CKAMYRAHWIRPPNHCPNLVLTPQEKVEYPNHTTFAVTVEQNARNPHVRDNFDSLADYWTAWYQSYWDANIPRLVIRFEDMLFHADAVVQALSECTGSERVEPFQYYTQPAKVHGESSDFLTALAKTGTEKGRYSGMTVDDRAYAAKALNAELMQKFGYRH
;
A
#
# COMPACT_ATOMS: atom_id res chain seq x y z
N CYS A 1 18.28 2.85 10.47
CA CYS A 1 17.26 1.80 10.73
C CYS A 1 16.98 0.98 9.46
N LYS A 2 17.62 -0.18 9.30
CA LYS A 2 17.37 -1.15 8.21
C LYS A 2 16.58 -2.33 8.77
N ALA A 3 15.34 -2.12 9.19
CA ALA A 3 14.47 -3.26 9.46
C ALA A 3 14.18 -3.95 8.12
N MET A 4 14.41 -5.26 8.04
CA MET A 4 13.96 -6.02 6.87
C MET A 4 12.43 -5.96 6.79
N TYR A 5 11.90 -6.07 5.57
CA TYR A 5 10.47 -6.30 5.39
C TYR A 5 10.09 -7.58 6.12
N ARG A 6 9.06 -7.51 6.96
CA ARG A 6 8.59 -8.64 7.77
C ARG A 6 7.42 -9.39 7.16
N ALA A 7 6.84 -8.84 6.08
CA ALA A 7 5.81 -9.50 5.29
C ALA A 7 6.49 -10.27 4.14
N HIS A 8 6.10 -11.53 4.00
CA HIS A 8 6.66 -12.47 3.04
C HIS A 8 5.54 -13.16 2.28
N TRP A 9 5.65 -13.18 0.96
CA TRP A 9 4.79 -13.93 0.06
C TRP A 9 5.58 -14.24 -1.23
N ILE A 10 5.06 -15.16 -2.03
CA ILE A 10 5.63 -15.48 -3.35
C ILE A 10 5.41 -14.28 -4.28
N ARG A 11 6.48 -13.85 -4.97
CA ARG A 11 6.46 -12.69 -5.87
C ARG A 11 6.97 -13.08 -7.24
N PRO A 12 6.09 -13.49 -8.16
CA PRO A 12 6.46 -13.76 -9.53
C PRO A 12 7.04 -12.48 -10.18
N PRO A 13 8.11 -12.58 -10.98
CA PRO A 13 8.87 -11.39 -11.42
C PRO A 13 8.09 -10.44 -12.34
N ASN A 14 7.05 -10.92 -13.04
CA ASN A 14 6.31 -10.16 -14.04
C ASN A 14 4.84 -9.92 -13.65
N HIS A 15 4.48 -10.12 -12.39
CA HIS A 15 3.12 -9.99 -11.90
C HIS A 15 3.14 -9.32 -10.53
N CYS A 16 2.60 -8.10 -10.44
CA CYS A 16 2.61 -7.31 -9.21
C CYS A 16 1.34 -6.45 -9.14
N PRO A 17 0.58 -6.48 -8.04
CA PRO A 17 0.92 -7.05 -6.74
C PRO A 17 0.49 -8.52 -6.58
N ASN A 18 0.22 -9.21 -7.70
CA ASN A 18 -0.07 -10.65 -7.76
C ASN A 18 -1.13 -11.08 -6.73
N LEU A 19 -2.33 -10.51 -6.81
CA LEU A 19 -3.40 -10.80 -5.85
C LEU A 19 -4.03 -12.18 -6.11
N VAL A 20 -4.06 -12.60 -7.37
CA VAL A 20 -4.51 -13.93 -7.79
C VAL A 20 -3.51 -14.54 -8.76
N LEU A 21 -3.68 -15.82 -9.09
CA LEU A 21 -2.77 -16.50 -10.02
C LEU A 21 -3.18 -16.29 -11.48
N THR A 22 -2.21 -15.96 -12.33
CA THR A 22 -2.32 -16.04 -13.80
C THR A 22 -2.44 -17.49 -14.27
N PRO A 23 -2.90 -17.75 -15.51
CA PRO A 23 -2.93 -19.10 -16.07
C PRO A 23 -1.57 -19.82 -16.03
N GLN A 24 -0.48 -19.08 -16.26
CA GLN A 24 0.88 -19.61 -16.21
C GLN A 24 1.28 -19.99 -14.78
N GLU A 25 0.99 -19.12 -13.81
CA GLU A 25 1.28 -19.38 -12.39
C GLU A 25 0.46 -20.55 -11.84
N LYS A 26 -0.76 -20.79 -12.34
CA LYS A 26 -1.55 -21.97 -11.96
C LYS A 26 -0.89 -23.30 -12.35
N VAL A 27 0.00 -23.30 -13.34
CA VAL A 27 0.79 -24.50 -13.68
C VAL A 27 1.86 -24.77 -12.62
N GLU A 28 2.50 -23.71 -12.13
CA GLU A 28 3.55 -23.79 -11.11
C GLU A 28 2.99 -23.98 -9.69
N TYR A 29 1.81 -23.41 -9.42
CA TYR A 29 1.15 -23.37 -8.12
C TYR A 29 -0.31 -23.87 -8.21
N PRO A 30 -0.57 -25.13 -8.63
CA PRO A 30 -1.90 -25.62 -8.97
C PRO A 30 -2.91 -25.64 -7.81
N ASN A 31 -2.42 -25.66 -6.57
CA ASN A 31 -3.26 -25.70 -5.37
C ASN A 31 -3.51 -24.31 -4.75
N HIS A 32 -3.11 -23.23 -5.43
CA HIS A 32 -3.25 -21.87 -4.91
C HIS A 32 -4.32 -21.09 -5.69
N THR A 33 -5.10 -20.30 -4.96
CA THR A 33 -6.07 -19.34 -5.51
C THR A 33 -5.56 -17.90 -5.42
N THR A 34 -4.73 -17.65 -4.40
CA THR A 34 -4.02 -16.40 -4.06
C THR A 34 -2.66 -16.77 -3.46
N PHE A 35 -1.80 -15.79 -3.23
CA PHE A 35 -0.54 -15.95 -2.52
C PHE A 35 -0.69 -15.54 -1.05
N ALA A 36 -0.60 -16.52 -0.16
CA ALA A 36 -0.63 -16.29 1.28
C ALA A 36 0.51 -15.37 1.73
N VAL A 37 0.20 -14.52 2.71
CA VAL A 37 1.15 -13.56 3.29
C VAL A 37 1.45 -13.99 4.72
N THR A 38 2.73 -14.16 5.03
CA THR A 38 3.22 -14.40 6.39
C THR A 38 3.91 -13.15 6.90
N VAL A 39 3.57 -12.71 8.11
CA VAL A 39 4.15 -11.52 8.74
C VAL A 39 4.86 -11.89 10.03
N GLU A 40 6.17 -11.60 10.12
CA GLU A 40 6.95 -11.80 11.34
C GLU A 40 6.70 -10.66 12.34
N GLN A 41 6.09 -10.95 13.49
CA GLN A 41 5.75 -9.93 14.48
C GLN A 41 6.98 -9.41 15.23
N ASN A 42 7.96 -10.28 15.48
CA ASN A 42 9.11 -9.96 16.32
C ASN A 42 10.44 -10.20 15.59
N ALA A 43 11.19 -9.13 15.35
CA ALA A 43 12.52 -9.22 14.74
C ALA A 43 13.54 -10.04 15.56
N ARG A 44 13.29 -10.24 16.87
CA ARG A 44 14.14 -11.06 17.75
C ARG A 44 13.66 -12.51 17.85
N ASN A 45 12.43 -12.81 17.46
CA ASN A 45 11.88 -14.16 17.45
C ASN A 45 11.06 -14.40 16.17
N PRO A 46 11.67 -14.95 15.12
CA PRO A 46 11.02 -15.16 13.83
C PRO A 46 9.91 -16.21 13.89
N HIS A 47 9.74 -16.93 15.00
CA HIS A 47 8.68 -17.93 15.17
C HIS A 47 7.32 -17.32 15.53
N VAL A 48 7.27 -16.04 15.91
CA VAL A 48 6.00 -15.34 16.15
C VAL A 48 5.53 -14.72 14.84
N ARG A 49 4.54 -15.37 14.21
CA ARG A 49 4.06 -15.04 12.87
C ARG A 49 2.55 -14.98 12.80
N ASP A 50 2.05 -14.04 12.01
CA ASP A 50 0.67 -14.04 11.52
C ASP A 50 0.64 -14.55 10.09
N ASN A 51 -0.45 -15.20 9.70
CA ASN A 51 -0.68 -15.64 8.33
C ASN A 51 -2.01 -15.09 7.84
N PHE A 52 -2.01 -14.67 6.58
CA PHE A 52 -3.16 -14.12 5.87
C PHE A 52 -3.30 -14.83 4.53
N ASP A 53 -4.53 -15.01 4.06
CA ASP A 53 -4.81 -15.75 2.82
C ASP A 53 -4.32 -14.99 1.58
N SER A 54 -4.30 -13.66 1.63
CA SER A 54 -3.83 -12.79 0.55
C SER A 54 -3.21 -11.48 1.05
N LEU A 55 -2.62 -10.73 0.12
CA LEU A 55 -2.19 -9.36 0.37
C LEU A 55 -3.37 -8.42 0.71
N ALA A 56 -4.54 -8.66 0.13
CA ALA A 56 -5.75 -7.89 0.41
C ALA A 56 -6.28 -8.16 1.83
N ASP A 57 -6.21 -9.42 2.29
CA ASP A 57 -6.59 -9.80 3.66
C ASP A 57 -5.64 -9.19 4.68
N TYR A 58 -4.33 -9.25 4.42
CA TYR A 58 -3.34 -8.60 5.27
C TYR A 58 -3.57 -7.09 5.36
N TRP A 59 -3.76 -6.42 4.21
CA TRP A 59 -4.05 -4.99 4.17
C TRP A 59 -5.30 -4.64 4.99
N THR A 60 -6.38 -5.40 4.78
CA THR A 60 -7.66 -5.20 5.49
C THR A 60 -7.50 -5.40 6.99
N ALA A 61 -6.90 -6.51 7.43
CA ALA A 61 -6.72 -6.82 8.84
C ALA A 61 -5.86 -5.76 9.55
N TRP A 62 -4.78 -5.32 8.89
CA TRP A 62 -3.89 -4.30 9.45
C TRP A 62 -4.60 -2.94 9.60
N TYR A 63 -5.25 -2.45 8.55
CA TYR A 63 -5.92 -1.15 8.59
C TYR A 63 -7.16 -1.17 9.48
N GLN A 64 -7.90 -2.29 9.55
CA GLN A 64 -8.99 -2.45 10.51
C GLN A 64 -8.48 -2.36 11.94
N SER A 65 -7.41 -3.10 12.27
CA SER A 65 -6.80 -3.06 13.61
C SER A 65 -6.30 -1.66 13.97
N TYR A 66 -5.68 -0.97 13.01
CA TYR A 66 -5.25 0.43 13.21
C TYR A 66 -6.44 1.38 13.40
N TRP A 67 -7.56 1.13 12.71
CA TRP A 67 -8.79 1.89 12.84
C TRP A 67 -9.54 1.61 14.16
N ASP A 68 -9.43 0.42 14.72
CA ASP A 68 -10.14 0.07 15.95
C ASP A 68 -9.33 0.39 17.21
N ALA A 69 -8.02 0.59 17.08
CA ALA A 69 -7.13 0.94 18.20
C ALA A 69 -7.52 2.27 18.85
N ASN A 70 -7.71 2.32 20.17
CA ASN A 70 -8.09 3.55 20.89
C ASN A 70 -6.93 4.54 21.06
N ILE A 71 -6.44 5.07 19.95
CA ILE A 71 -5.38 6.08 19.87
C ILE A 71 -5.75 7.15 18.83
N PRO A 72 -5.38 8.43 19.06
CA PRO A 72 -5.49 9.46 18.04
C PRO A 72 -4.70 9.06 16.79
N ARG A 73 -5.25 9.34 15.61
CA ARG A 73 -4.62 8.97 14.34
C ARG A 73 -4.90 9.98 13.25
N LEU A 74 -3.98 10.02 12.29
CA LEU A 74 -4.11 10.75 11.03
C LEU A 74 -3.94 9.75 9.90
N VAL A 75 -4.89 9.73 8.97
CA VAL A 75 -4.82 8.93 7.74
C VAL A 75 -4.75 9.90 6.58
N ILE A 76 -3.62 9.91 5.89
CA ILE A 76 -3.37 10.77 4.73
C ILE A 76 -3.16 9.85 3.54
N ARG A 77 -3.93 10.04 2.48
CA ARG A 77 -3.75 9.27 1.25
C ARG A 77 -2.46 9.70 0.55
N PHE A 78 -1.77 8.72 0.00
CA PHE A 78 -0.57 8.98 -0.78
C PHE A 78 -0.88 9.88 -1.98
N GLU A 79 -2.03 9.68 -2.62
CA GLU A 79 -2.49 10.47 -3.76
C GLU A 79 -2.70 11.94 -3.40
N ASP A 80 -3.29 12.24 -2.24
CA ASP A 80 -3.48 13.64 -1.80
C ASP A 80 -2.15 14.34 -1.57
N MET A 81 -1.15 13.62 -1.00
CA MET A 81 0.20 14.15 -0.86
C MET A 81 0.92 14.33 -2.20
N LEU A 82 0.60 13.56 -3.24
CA LEU A 82 1.18 13.75 -4.56
C LEU A 82 0.58 14.94 -5.30
N PHE A 83 -0.75 15.08 -5.28
CA PHE A 83 -1.45 16.06 -6.13
C PHE A 83 -1.80 17.36 -5.40
N HIS A 84 -1.92 17.32 -4.08
CA HIS A 84 -2.45 18.41 -3.25
C HIS A 84 -1.63 18.64 -1.97
N ALA A 85 -0.32 18.36 -2.02
CA ALA A 85 0.57 18.40 -0.86
C ALA A 85 0.46 19.68 -0.01
N ASP A 86 0.43 20.85 -0.66
CA ASP A 86 0.27 22.15 -0.01
C ASP A 86 -1.03 22.21 0.81
N ALA A 87 -2.17 21.88 0.19
CA ALA A 87 -3.47 21.89 0.84
C ALA A 87 -3.56 20.86 1.98
N VAL A 88 -2.92 19.69 1.83
CA VAL A 88 -2.85 18.69 2.90
C VAL A 88 -2.04 19.21 4.09
N VAL A 89 -0.87 19.80 3.84
CA VAL A 89 -0.03 20.36 4.91
C VAL A 89 -0.71 21.55 5.60
N GLN A 90 -1.47 22.36 4.85
CA GLN A 90 -2.32 23.40 5.44
C GLN A 90 -3.36 22.81 6.39
N ALA A 91 -4.14 21.82 5.93
CA ALA A 91 -5.16 21.18 6.73
C ALA A 91 -4.58 20.50 7.99
N LEU A 92 -3.38 19.93 7.87
CA LEU A 92 -2.67 19.37 9.03
C LEU A 92 -2.25 20.45 10.02
N SER A 93 -1.65 21.55 9.55
CA SER A 93 -1.25 22.69 10.38
C SER A 93 -2.43 23.25 11.17
N GLU A 94 -3.59 23.41 10.52
CA GLU A 94 -4.83 23.84 11.17
C GLU A 94 -5.35 22.81 12.18
N CYS A 95 -5.29 21.52 11.83
CA CYS A 95 -5.77 20.44 12.69
C CYS A 95 -4.90 20.24 13.95
N THR A 96 -3.58 20.38 13.83
CA THR A 96 -2.63 20.16 14.93
C THR A 96 -2.26 21.44 15.67
N GLY A 97 -2.68 22.61 15.17
CA GLY A 97 -2.25 23.92 15.68
C GLY A 97 -0.75 24.17 15.49
N SER A 98 -0.12 23.51 14.52
CA SER A 98 1.31 23.65 14.24
C SER A 98 1.56 24.78 13.26
N GLU A 99 2.66 25.51 13.43
CA GLU A 99 3.06 26.53 12.45
C GLU A 99 3.55 25.87 11.16
N ARG A 100 3.15 26.46 10.03
CA ARG A 100 3.57 26.06 8.70
C ARG A 100 4.69 26.98 8.20
N VAL A 101 5.70 26.40 7.56
CA VAL A 101 6.75 27.15 6.87
C VAL A 101 6.26 27.55 5.48
N GLU A 102 6.41 28.83 5.13
CA GLU A 102 6.09 29.37 3.81
C GLU A 102 7.33 29.92 3.09
N PRO A 103 7.41 29.80 1.75
CA PRO A 103 6.43 29.12 0.88
C PRO A 103 6.55 27.59 0.96
N PHE A 104 5.46 26.88 0.64
CA PHE A 104 5.50 25.42 0.50
C PHE A 104 6.53 24.97 -0.54
N GLN A 105 7.29 23.91 -0.22
CA GLN A 105 8.30 23.34 -1.10
C GLN A 105 8.08 21.85 -1.32
N TYR A 106 8.06 21.45 -2.59
CA TYR A 106 8.02 20.04 -2.97
C TYR A 106 9.42 19.42 -2.88
N TYR A 107 9.53 18.33 -2.14
CA TYR A 107 10.70 17.46 -2.17
C TYR A 107 10.59 16.50 -3.36
N THR A 108 11.31 16.78 -4.43
CA THR A 108 11.18 16.05 -5.69
C THR A 108 12.16 14.89 -5.84
N GLN A 109 13.26 14.91 -5.08
CA GLN A 109 14.31 13.90 -5.15
C GLN A 109 13.85 12.56 -4.55
N PRO A 110 14.40 11.42 -5.01
CA PRO A 110 14.11 10.13 -4.40
C PRO A 110 14.51 10.09 -2.93
N ALA A 111 13.66 9.48 -2.09
CA ALA A 111 13.93 9.34 -0.66
C ALA A 111 15.10 8.39 -0.32
N LYS A 112 15.55 7.56 -1.28
CA LYS A 112 16.66 6.62 -1.11
C LYS A 112 17.55 6.62 -2.35
N VAL A 113 18.87 6.62 -2.12
CA VAL A 113 19.92 6.65 -3.16
C VAL A 113 20.15 5.28 -3.81
N HIS A 114 19.68 4.19 -3.21
CA HIS A 114 19.89 2.83 -3.71
C HIS A 114 18.56 2.09 -3.95
N GLY A 115 18.58 1.15 -4.90
CA GLY A 115 17.41 0.37 -5.33
C GLY A 115 16.52 1.14 -6.31
N GLU A 116 15.37 0.57 -6.66
CA GLU A 116 14.38 1.23 -7.52
C GLU A 116 13.55 2.21 -6.68
N SER A 117 14.10 3.40 -6.40
CA SER A 117 13.34 4.48 -5.77
C SER A 117 12.64 5.31 -6.85
N SER A 118 11.37 5.66 -6.60
CA SER A 118 10.64 6.59 -7.47
C SER A 118 10.85 8.01 -6.94
N ASP A 119 11.28 8.91 -7.81
CA ASP A 119 11.23 10.34 -7.54
C ASP A 119 9.79 10.87 -7.67
N PHE A 120 9.58 12.15 -7.36
CA PHE A 120 8.24 12.73 -7.38
C PHE A 120 7.58 12.67 -8.76
N LEU A 121 8.34 12.92 -9.84
CA LEU A 121 7.81 12.86 -11.21
C LEU A 121 7.45 11.43 -11.63
N THR A 122 8.27 10.46 -11.24
CA THR A 122 8.00 9.03 -11.46
C THR A 122 6.76 8.58 -10.71
N ALA A 123 6.59 9.02 -9.46
CA ALA A 123 5.40 8.74 -8.66
C ALA A 123 4.14 9.35 -9.28
N LEU A 124 4.22 10.60 -9.76
CA LEU A 124 3.14 11.25 -10.51
C LEU A 124 2.80 10.50 -11.79
N ALA A 125 3.79 10.06 -12.58
CA ALA A 125 3.55 9.31 -13.81
C ALA A 125 2.87 7.95 -13.53
N LYS A 126 3.32 7.25 -12.48
CA LYS A 126 2.73 5.97 -12.05
C LYS A 126 1.31 6.13 -11.50
N THR A 127 1.02 7.20 -10.77
CA THR A 127 -0.25 7.34 -10.03
C THR A 127 -1.28 8.21 -10.77
N GLY A 128 -0.81 9.11 -11.64
CA GLY A 128 -1.63 10.14 -12.29
C GLY A 128 -2.40 9.68 -13.53
N THR A 129 -2.21 8.43 -13.98
CA THR A 129 -2.98 7.86 -15.10
C THR A 129 -3.59 6.52 -14.72
N GLU A 130 -4.71 6.17 -15.35
CA GLU A 130 -5.33 4.85 -15.15
C GLU A 130 -4.37 3.70 -15.51
N LYS A 131 -3.68 3.83 -16.66
CA LYS A 131 -2.67 2.86 -17.10
C LYS A 131 -1.55 2.69 -16.08
N GLY A 132 -1.07 3.79 -15.50
CA GLY A 132 -0.03 3.75 -14.48
C GLY A 132 -0.50 3.05 -13.20
N ARG A 133 -1.70 3.41 -12.71
CA ARG A 133 -2.27 2.87 -11.45
C ARG A 133 -2.45 1.37 -11.47
N TYR A 134 -2.79 0.82 -12.64
CA TYR A 134 -2.99 -0.62 -12.82
C TYR A 134 -1.81 -1.32 -13.48
N SER A 135 -0.66 -0.66 -13.60
CA SER A 135 0.53 -1.25 -14.21
C SER A 135 0.98 -2.49 -13.42
N GLY A 136 1.03 -3.64 -14.10
CA GLY A 136 1.38 -4.93 -13.50
C GLY A 136 0.19 -5.73 -12.96
N MET A 137 -0.99 -5.12 -12.82
CA MET A 137 -2.22 -5.81 -12.43
C MET A 137 -2.94 -6.40 -13.64
N THR A 138 -3.43 -7.61 -13.48
CA THR A 138 -4.35 -8.25 -14.43
C THR A 138 -5.79 -7.76 -14.21
N VAL A 139 -6.69 -8.12 -15.13
CA VAL A 139 -8.14 -7.90 -14.94
C VAL A 139 -8.65 -8.67 -13.73
N ASP A 140 -8.14 -9.89 -13.51
CA ASP A 140 -8.55 -10.74 -12.41
C ASP A 140 -8.08 -10.19 -11.05
N ASP A 141 -6.89 -9.58 -10.98
CA ASP A 141 -6.45 -8.89 -9.75
C ASP A 141 -7.39 -7.75 -9.37
N ARG A 142 -7.81 -6.95 -10.35
CA ARG A 142 -8.71 -5.82 -10.11
C ARG A 142 -10.08 -6.32 -9.65
N ALA A 143 -10.59 -7.38 -10.28
CA ALA A 143 -11.85 -7.99 -9.88
C ALA A 143 -11.77 -8.64 -8.49
N TYR A 144 -10.63 -9.24 -8.14
CA TYR A 144 -10.38 -9.79 -6.82
C TYR A 144 -10.27 -8.69 -5.77
N ALA A 145 -9.48 -7.64 -6.02
CA ALA A 145 -9.31 -6.50 -5.12
C ALA A 145 -10.65 -5.85 -4.77
N ALA A 146 -11.53 -5.64 -5.76
CA ALA A 146 -12.86 -5.07 -5.55
C ALA A 146 -13.76 -5.94 -4.63
N LYS A 147 -13.49 -7.24 -4.52
CA LYS A 147 -14.24 -8.17 -3.65
C LYS A 147 -13.58 -8.41 -2.30
N ALA A 148 -12.25 -8.48 -2.27
CA ALA A 148 -11.48 -8.87 -1.11
C ALA A 148 -11.16 -7.70 -0.18
N LEU A 149 -11.05 -6.48 -0.70
CA LEU A 149 -10.84 -5.30 0.13
C LEU A 149 -12.12 -4.95 0.91
N ASN A 150 -11.97 -4.63 2.19
CA ASN A 150 -13.10 -4.26 3.04
C ASN A 150 -13.76 -2.94 2.57
N ALA A 151 -15.01 -3.05 2.14
CA ALA A 151 -15.82 -1.95 1.62
C ALA A 151 -15.91 -0.73 2.56
N GLU A 152 -16.08 -0.98 3.86
CA GLU A 152 -16.20 0.07 4.87
C GLU A 152 -14.88 0.83 5.03
N LEU A 153 -13.74 0.14 5.08
CA LEU A 153 -12.43 0.77 5.11
C LEU A 153 -12.16 1.57 3.83
N MET A 154 -12.47 1.01 2.66
CA MET A 154 -12.31 1.72 1.39
C MET A 154 -13.13 3.02 1.37
N GLN A 155 -14.37 2.96 1.84
CA GLN A 155 -15.23 4.14 1.96
C GLN A 155 -14.67 5.15 2.97
N LYS A 156 -14.24 4.72 4.16
CA LYS A 156 -13.61 5.59 5.17
C LYS A 156 -12.36 6.29 4.64
N PHE A 157 -11.59 5.60 3.81
CA PHE A 157 -10.41 6.16 3.14
C PHE A 157 -10.76 6.92 1.86
N GLY A 158 -12.03 7.12 1.53
CA GLY A 158 -12.45 7.92 0.38
C GLY A 158 -12.13 7.29 -0.98
N TYR A 159 -11.97 5.97 -1.03
CA TYR A 159 -11.85 5.22 -2.29
C TYR A 159 -13.23 4.73 -2.75
N ARG A 160 -13.46 4.79 -4.06
CA ARG A 160 -14.60 4.11 -4.70
C ARG A 160 -14.15 2.70 -5.04
N HIS A 161 -14.86 1.70 -4.55
CA HIS A 161 -14.66 0.28 -4.87
C HIS A 161 -15.92 -0.27 -5.52
#